data_AF-A0A5M4FJR5-F1
#
_entry.id   AF-A0A5M4FJR5-F1
#
_cell.length_a   1.000
_cell.length_b   1.000
_cell.length_c   1.000
_cell.angle_alpha   90.00
_cell.angle_beta   90.00
_cell.angle_gamma   90.00
#
_symmetry.space_group_name_H-M   'P 1'
#
loop_
_entity.id
_entity.type
_entity.pdbx_description
1 polymer ?
#
loop_
_entity_poly.entity_id
_entity_poly.type
_entity_poly.pdbx_seq_one_letter_code
_entity_poly.pdbx_strand_id
1 'polypeptide(L)'
;MTSTGVMDAFWAYERALMSNDLEALDRLFAPGDETLRGDAAGLLVGHDRISAFRGGRGGAPKRTIVETHVQTIDASHALVVAITELVSGGRGQQTQLWARIDERWVVTAAHVSVAAPAFDPRIWRVVGDPLVPKTGSGALDGETVAVKDLYAVAGQRVGAGNPEWLHHATPEAEHAWVVQQLLVNGAAVRGIARTDEFAYSLAGTNAHHGTPPNPKAPHRISGGSSSGSASAVSMGHASIGLGTDTGGSIRVPAAYQGLWGIRTTHGVVPTGGVLPLAPTFDAVGWLTRDSSLLARVASMVLPPDTVAVGDVVVAKTLTALAEPGVAAALGEFGGTPFEWPDMAGWLTAFQTLQAWEAWQVHGEWLADRMDTLGADVRSRFERASSITSDEAARAAKDVTRIRLEIRERLGDRVLLLPSASSVAPPVNDTGALDAVRQATMQLTCIAGIGGLPAVSIPVTTAAGLPAGACLVGPAGSDQALIALAAGLVGP
;
A
#
# COMPACT_ATOMS: atom_id res chain seq x y z
N MET A 1 -10.86 -29.23 40.08
CA MET A 1 -9.42 -28.90 40.19
C MET A 1 -8.78 -28.47 38.86
N THR A 2 -9.53 -28.44 37.74
CA THR A 2 -8.99 -28.14 36.40
C THR A 2 -8.97 -26.65 36.01
N SER A 3 -9.79 -25.79 36.63
CA SER A 3 -9.90 -24.37 36.25
C SER A 3 -8.83 -23.45 36.85
N THR A 4 -8.21 -23.82 37.99
CA THR A 4 -7.25 -22.92 38.67
C THR A 4 -5.95 -22.77 37.88
N GLY A 5 -5.38 -23.88 37.38
CA GLY A 5 -4.08 -23.85 36.68
C GLY A 5 -4.09 -23.12 35.35
N VAL A 6 -5.19 -23.22 34.57
CA VAL A 6 -5.32 -22.46 33.32
C VAL A 6 -5.48 -20.96 33.59
N MET A 7 -6.13 -20.57 34.68
CA MET A 7 -6.28 -19.16 35.04
C MET A 7 -4.97 -18.52 35.47
N ASP A 8 -4.10 -19.26 36.17
CA ASP A 8 -2.76 -18.77 36.49
C ASP A 8 -1.93 -18.53 35.22
N ALA A 9 -2.02 -19.45 34.25
CA ALA A 9 -1.38 -19.31 32.95
C ALA A 9 -1.96 -18.14 32.13
N PHE A 10 -3.29 -17.96 32.15
CA PHE A 10 -3.96 -16.82 31.54
C PHE A 10 -3.49 -15.48 32.13
N TRP A 11 -3.38 -15.37 33.44
CA TRP A 11 -2.89 -14.15 34.07
C TRP A 11 -1.39 -13.93 33.86
N ALA A 12 -0.60 -15.01 33.75
CA ALA A 12 0.80 -14.91 33.33
C ALA A 12 0.90 -14.38 31.89
N TYR A 13 0.03 -14.86 30.99
CA TYR A 13 -0.10 -14.33 29.63
C TYR A 13 -0.45 -12.86 29.63
N GLU A 14 -1.47 -12.42 30.37
CA GLU A 14 -1.87 -11.01 30.37
C GLU A 14 -0.77 -10.12 30.96
N ARG A 15 -0.05 -10.56 32.00
CA ARG A 15 1.11 -9.84 32.53
C ARG A 15 2.22 -9.70 31.49
N ALA A 16 2.62 -10.81 30.85
CA ALA A 16 3.64 -10.80 29.81
C ALA A 16 3.24 -9.91 28.63
N LEU A 17 1.95 -9.90 28.28
CA LEU A 17 1.40 -9.04 27.25
C LEU A 17 1.50 -7.55 27.62
N MET A 18 1.15 -7.18 28.85
CA MET A 18 1.18 -5.80 29.33
C MET A 18 2.59 -5.27 29.58
N SER A 19 3.55 -6.14 29.89
CA SER A 19 4.97 -5.79 30.03
C SER A 19 5.77 -5.91 28.73
N ASN A 20 5.12 -6.32 27.63
CA ASN A 20 5.76 -6.61 26.35
C ASN A 20 6.93 -7.64 26.47
N ASP A 21 6.76 -8.64 27.34
CA ASP A 21 7.71 -9.74 27.53
C ASP A 21 7.51 -10.79 26.43
N LEU A 22 8.24 -10.60 25.32
CA LEU A 22 8.13 -11.45 24.14
C LEU A 22 8.53 -12.90 24.43
N GLU A 23 9.53 -13.12 25.28
CA GLU A 23 10.06 -14.45 25.61
C GLU A 23 9.05 -15.25 26.44
N ALA A 24 8.39 -14.61 27.40
CA ALA A 24 7.31 -15.23 28.17
C ALA A 24 6.08 -15.52 27.30
N LEU A 25 5.71 -14.60 26.41
CA LEU A 25 4.60 -14.79 25.47
C LEU A 25 4.85 -15.96 24.50
N ASP A 26 6.09 -16.09 24.02
CA ASP A 26 6.54 -17.16 23.13
C ASP A 26 6.37 -18.53 23.81
N ARG A 27 6.91 -18.70 25.01
CA ARG A 27 6.76 -19.93 25.82
C ARG A 27 5.31 -20.32 26.15
N LEU A 28 4.42 -19.34 26.20
CA LEU A 28 3.00 -19.56 26.51
C LEU A 28 2.19 -20.01 25.29
N PHE A 29 2.78 -20.06 24.10
CA PHE A 29 2.13 -20.58 22.89
C PHE A 29 2.64 -21.98 22.59
N ALA A 30 1.73 -22.86 22.16
CA ALA A 30 2.11 -24.22 21.78
C ALA A 30 3.11 -24.18 20.61
N PRO A 31 4.16 -25.03 20.62
CA PRO A 31 5.06 -25.15 19.49
C PRO A 31 4.38 -25.85 18.31
N GLY A 32 4.90 -25.66 17.10
CA GLY A 32 4.48 -26.36 15.90
C GLY A 32 3.61 -25.55 14.94
N ASP A 33 3.28 -26.17 13.82
CA ASP A 33 2.70 -25.51 12.64
C ASP A 33 1.18 -25.32 12.72
N GLU A 34 0.53 -25.91 13.71
CA GLU A 34 -0.93 -25.84 13.88
C GLU A 34 -1.39 -24.74 14.85
N THR A 35 -0.47 -24.08 15.55
CA THR A 35 -0.83 -23.03 16.54
C THR A 35 -1.44 -21.82 15.84
N LEU A 36 -2.60 -21.36 16.32
CA LEU A 36 -3.38 -20.31 15.68
C LEU A 36 -3.35 -19.00 16.47
N ARG A 37 -3.26 -17.87 15.76
CA ARG A 37 -3.54 -16.55 16.33
C ARG A 37 -4.24 -15.66 15.33
N GLY A 38 -5.41 -15.13 15.69
CA GLY A 38 -6.18 -14.21 14.86
C GLY A 38 -6.52 -12.88 15.54
N ASP A 39 -6.79 -11.87 14.73
CA ASP A 39 -7.44 -10.61 15.10
C ASP A 39 -8.20 -10.02 13.91
N ALA A 40 -8.66 -8.76 14.02
CA ALA A 40 -9.30 -8.04 12.92
C ALA A 40 -8.43 -7.89 11.66
N ALA A 41 -7.10 -8.07 11.77
CA ALA A 41 -6.20 -8.01 10.63
C ALA A 41 -6.02 -9.36 9.93
N GLY A 42 -6.41 -10.48 10.54
CA GLY A 42 -6.44 -11.82 9.93
C GLY A 42 -5.90 -12.94 10.83
N LEU A 43 -5.52 -14.08 10.23
CA LEU A 43 -5.10 -15.31 10.92
C LEU A 43 -3.63 -15.65 10.64
N LEU A 44 -2.88 -15.89 11.71
CA LEU A 44 -1.54 -16.50 11.71
C LEU A 44 -1.66 -17.97 12.08
N VAL A 45 -0.92 -18.81 11.35
CA VAL A 45 -0.86 -20.27 11.53
C VAL A 45 0.62 -20.65 11.68
N GLY A 46 0.96 -21.33 12.75
CA GLY A 46 2.31 -21.77 13.10
C GLY A 46 3.00 -20.87 14.14
N HIS A 47 3.69 -21.50 15.09
CA HIS A 47 4.37 -20.86 16.21
C HIS A 47 5.35 -19.78 15.74
N ASP A 48 6.30 -20.12 14.86
CA ASP A 48 7.35 -19.21 14.39
C ASP A 48 6.79 -17.93 13.74
N ARG A 49 5.67 -18.05 13.01
CA ARG A 49 5.00 -16.90 12.40
C ARG A 49 4.35 -15.99 13.45
N ILE A 50 3.82 -16.56 14.52
CA ILE A 50 3.24 -15.81 15.64
C ILE A 50 4.35 -15.10 16.42
N SER A 51 5.47 -15.76 16.66
CA SER A 51 6.65 -15.21 17.35
C SER A 51 7.27 -14.06 16.56
N ALA A 52 7.50 -14.23 15.27
CA ALA A 52 7.99 -13.18 14.37
C ALA A 52 7.03 -11.98 14.28
N PHE A 53 5.72 -12.22 14.27
CA PHE A 53 4.72 -11.16 14.31
C PHE A 53 4.81 -10.32 15.60
N ARG A 54 4.96 -10.97 16.76
CA ARG A 54 5.07 -10.27 18.05
C ARG A 54 6.34 -9.43 18.17
N GLY A 55 7.44 -9.89 17.55
CA GLY A 55 8.72 -9.20 17.53
C GLY A 55 8.66 -7.80 16.92
N GLY A 56 7.78 -7.54 15.93
CA GLY A 56 7.74 -6.24 15.24
C GLY A 56 6.42 -5.46 15.30
N ARG A 57 5.37 -5.98 15.95
CA ARG A 57 4.08 -5.25 16.06
C ARG A 57 4.08 -4.06 17.06
N GLY A 58 5.16 -3.89 17.83
CA GLY A 58 5.17 -3.06 19.03
C GLY A 58 4.41 -3.68 20.22
N GLY A 59 4.22 -2.92 21.30
CA GLY A 59 3.46 -3.37 22.47
C GLY A 59 1.95 -3.51 22.21
N ALA A 60 1.25 -4.34 23.00
CA ALA A 60 -0.21 -4.42 22.94
C ALA A 60 -0.86 -3.11 23.49
N PRO A 61 -2.05 -2.71 22.99
CA PRO A 61 -2.78 -1.58 23.57
C PRO A 61 -3.00 -1.78 25.06
N LYS A 62 -2.68 -0.76 25.86
CA LYS A 62 -2.91 -0.77 27.31
C LYS A 62 -4.40 -0.97 27.60
N ARG A 63 -4.70 -1.90 28.50
CA ARG A 63 -6.07 -2.35 28.79
C ARG A 63 -6.17 -2.96 30.19
N THR A 64 -7.39 -3.17 30.63
CA THR A 64 -7.74 -3.95 31.82
C THR A 64 -8.71 -5.06 31.46
N ILE A 65 -8.56 -6.24 32.05
CA ILE A 65 -9.56 -7.31 31.97
C ILE A 65 -10.71 -6.94 32.90
N VAL A 66 -11.92 -6.86 32.36
CA VAL A 66 -13.13 -6.51 33.12
C VAL A 66 -14.07 -7.70 33.33
N GLU A 67 -13.88 -8.76 32.54
CA GLU A 67 -14.70 -9.97 32.63
C GLU A 67 -13.90 -11.15 32.11
N THR A 68 -14.03 -12.31 32.75
CA THR A 68 -13.40 -13.56 32.30
C THR A 68 -14.37 -14.73 32.45
N HIS A 69 -14.50 -15.52 31.40
CA HIS A 69 -15.27 -16.77 31.35
C HIS A 69 -14.33 -17.92 31.00
N VAL A 70 -14.47 -19.02 31.72
CA VAL A 70 -13.69 -20.24 31.49
C VAL A 70 -14.64 -21.39 31.21
N GLN A 71 -14.47 -22.02 30.06
CA GLN A 71 -15.15 -23.26 29.72
C GLN A 71 -14.11 -24.38 29.66
N THR A 72 -14.09 -25.23 30.69
CA THR A 72 -13.28 -26.45 30.67
C THR A 72 -13.86 -27.43 29.66
N ILE A 73 -13.03 -27.86 28.70
CA ILE A 73 -13.43 -28.81 27.65
C ILE A 73 -13.16 -30.24 28.15
N ASP A 74 -11.96 -30.49 28.65
CA ASP A 74 -11.55 -31.75 29.29
C ASP A 74 -10.42 -31.52 30.32
N ALA A 75 -9.77 -32.58 30.78
CA ALA A 75 -8.69 -32.51 31.79
C ALA A 75 -7.43 -31.75 31.31
N SER A 76 -7.27 -31.62 30.00
CA SER A 76 -6.11 -31.03 29.34
C SER A 76 -6.49 -29.86 28.43
N HIS A 77 -7.77 -29.48 28.30
CA HIS A 77 -8.20 -28.38 27.44
C HIS A 77 -9.19 -27.43 28.12
N ALA A 78 -9.03 -26.13 27.88
CA ALA A 78 -9.95 -25.12 28.35
C ALA A 78 -10.02 -23.92 27.39
N LEU A 79 -11.22 -23.39 27.19
CA LEU A 79 -11.46 -22.13 26.51
C LEU A 79 -11.55 -21.00 27.53
N VAL A 80 -10.79 -19.93 27.32
CA VAL A 80 -10.85 -18.71 28.14
C VAL A 80 -11.30 -17.56 27.25
N VAL A 81 -12.40 -16.90 27.60
CA VAL A 81 -12.89 -15.68 26.95
C VAL A 81 -12.79 -14.54 27.96
N ALA A 82 -12.12 -13.46 27.61
CA ALA A 82 -12.03 -12.29 28.48
C ALA A 82 -12.47 -11.02 27.74
N ILE A 83 -13.22 -10.16 28.43
CA ILE A 83 -13.56 -8.83 27.94
C ILE A 83 -12.57 -7.84 28.53
N THR A 84 -12.13 -6.92 27.68
CA THR A 84 -11.13 -5.90 28.01
C THR A 84 -11.71 -4.52 27.83
N GLU A 85 -11.29 -3.57 28.65
CA GLU A 85 -11.49 -2.15 28.42
C GLU A 85 -10.16 -1.50 28.09
N LEU A 86 -10.10 -0.77 26.98
CA LEU A 86 -8.90 -0.09 26.53
C LEU A 86 -8.76 1.23 27.28
N VAL A 87 -7.51 1.63 27.59
CA VAL A 87 -7.24 2.95 28.18
C VAL A 87 -7.71 4.10 27.26
N SER A 88 -7.69 3.87 25.95
CA SER A 88 -8.20 4.79 24.93
C SER A 88 -9.73 4.80 24.79
N GLY A 89 -10.45 4.01 25.61
CA GLY A 89 -11.88 3.79 25.51
C GLY A 89 -12.28 2.64 24.57
N GLY A 90 -13.46 2.07 24.81
CA GLY A 90 -14.01 0.93 24.07
C GLY A 90 -13.74 -0.43 24.73
N ARG A 91 -14.54 -1.44 24.34
CA ARG A 91 -14.42 -2.82 24.82
C ARG A 91 -13.84 -3.74 23.74
N GLY A 92 -12.85 -4.54 24.10
CA GLY A 92 -12.33 -5.64 23.29
C GLY A 92 -12.68 -6.99 23.89
N GLN A 93 -12.51 -8.06 23.12
CA GLN A 93 -12.66 -9.44 23.53
C GLN A 93 -11.41 -10.23 23.15
N GLN A 94 -10.92 -11.07 24.05
CA GLN A 94 -9.94 -12.10 23.73
C GLN A 94 -10.52 -13.48 23.99
N THR A 95 -10.22 -14.42 23.11
CA THR A 95 -10.68 -15.81 23.17
C THR A 95 -9.47 -16.69 22.97
N GLN A 96 -9.20 -17.61 23.90
CA GLN A 96 -8.02 -18.46 23.88
C GLN A 96 -8.40 -19.91 24.17
N LEU A 97 -7.99 -20.82 23.29
CA LEU A 97 -7.97 -22.24 23.59
C LEU A 97 -6.61 -22.58 24.20
N TRP A 98 -6.67 -23.17 25.39
CA TRP A 98 -5.52 -23.63 26.15
C TRP A 98 -5.48 -25.15 26.12
N ALA A 99 -4.28 -25.70 25.95
CA ALA A 99 -3.99 -27.12 26.07
C ALA A 99 -2.90 -27.37 27.11
N ARG A 100 -2.96 -28.51 27.79
CA ARG A 100 -1.95 -28.96 28.75
C ARG A 100 -0.97 -29.90 28.04
N ILE A 101 0.25 -29.41 27.80
CA ILE A 101 1.35 -30.12 27.14
C ILE A 101 2.54 -30.15 28.10
N ASP A 102 3.09 -31.33 28.37
CA ASP A 102 4.18 -31.54 29.35
C ASP A 102 3.92 -30.85 30.70
N GLU A 103 2.72 -31.05 31.25
CA GLU A 103 2.22 -30.45 32.50
C GLU A 103 2.16 -28.91 32.51
N ARG A 104 2.27 -28.25 31.35
CA ARG A 104 2.15 -26.80 31.21
C ARG A 104 0.94 -26.42 30.37
N TRP A 105 0.22 -25.38 30.78
CA TRP A 105 -0.84 -24.79 29.98
C TRP A 105 -0.24 -23.85 28.94
N VAL A 106 -0.53 -24.11 27.68
CA VAL A 106 -0.11 -23.32 26.54
C VAL A 106 -1.31 -22.99 25.66
N VAL A 107 -1.26 -21.84 24.99
CA VAL A 107 -2.27 -21.40 24.04
C VAL A 107 -2.06 -22.12 22.72
N THR A 108 -3.06 -22.86 22.27
CA THR A 108 -3.08 -23.52 20.95
C THR A 108 -3.83 -22.69 19.92
N ALA A 109 -4.81 -21.89 20.35
CA ALA A 109 -5.48 -20.91 19.51
C ALA A 109 -5.79 -19.64 20.28
N ALA A 110 -5.56 -18.47 19.68
CA ALA A 110 -5.99 -17.18 20.24
C ALA A 110 -6.72 -16.33 19.20
N HIS A 111 -7.80 -15.68 19.57
CA HIS A 111 -8.46 -14.62 18.82
C HIS A 111 -8.50 -13.37 19.70
N VAL A 112 -8.15 -12.21 19.13
CA VAL A 112 -8.28 -10.92 19.82
C VAL A 112 -9.09 -9.96 18.96
N SER A 113 -10.25 -9.57 19.45
CA SER A 113 -11.02 -8.43 18.99
C SER A 113 -10.73 -7.24 19.90
N VAL A 114 -10.36 -6.10 19.33
CA VAL A 114 -10.39 -4.82 20.06
C VAL A 114 -11.65 -4.08 19.62
N ALA A 115 -12.08 -3.06 20.38
CA ALA A 115 -13.10 -2.16 19.88
C ALA A 115 -12.64 -1.66 18.50
N ALA A 116 -13.44 -1.90 17.46
CA ALA A 116 -13.13 -1.38 16.15
C ALA A 116 -13.06 0.15 16.29
N PRO A 117 -11.90 0.79 16.04
CA PRO A 117 -11.84 2.22 16.15
C PRO A 117 -12.81 2.79 15.10
N ALA A 118 -13.63 3.77 15.48
CA ALA A 118 -14.54 4.45 14.54
C ALA A 118 -13.77 5.06 13.34
N PHE A 119 -12.45 5.20 13.48
CA PHE A 119 -11.50 5.77 12.56
C PHE A 119 -10.13 5.08 12.73
N ASP A 120 -9.58 4.50 11.67
CA ASP A 120 -8.18 4.03 11.69
C ASP A 120 -7.24 5.18 11.28
N PRO A 121 -6.45 5.75 12.20
CA PRO A 121 -5.55 6.89 11.92
C PRO A 121 -4.40 6.53 10.97
N ARG A 122 -4.18 5.22 10.74
CA ARG A 122 -3.21 4.72 9.77
C ARG A 122 -3.76 4.82 8.36
N ILE A 123 -5.07 4.66 8.16
CA ILE A 123 -5.72 4.85 6.85
C ILE A 123 -5.96 6.33 6.58
N TRP A 124 -6.46 7.07 7.58
CA TRP A 124 -7.01 8.40 7.40
C TRP A 124 -6.25 9.45 8.22
N ARG A 125 -6.00 10.62 7.65
CA ARG A 125 -5.65 11.83 8.40
C ARG A 125 -6.91 12.54 8.91
N VAL A 126 -7.91 12.66 8.05
CA VAL A 126 -9.22 13.25 8.34
C VAL A 126 -10.28 12.41 7.65
N VAL A 127 -11.38 12.12 8.32
CA VAL A 127 -12.55 11.44 7.73
C VAL A 127 -13.81 12.22 8.09
N GLY A 128 -14.78 12.25 7.19
CA GLY A 128 -16.11 12.82 7.41
C GLY A 128 -17.19 11.96 6.77
N ASP A 129 -18.45 12.43 6.80
CA ASP A 129 -19.59 11.73 6.22
C ASP A 129 -20.56 12.67 5.49
N PRO A 130 -20.20 13.17 4.29
CA PRO A 130 -18.86 13.18 3.70
C PRO A 130 -17.96 14.27 4.32
N LEU A 131 -16.64 14.21 4.11
CA LEU A 131 -15.73 15.32 4.44
C LEU A 131 -15.95 16.51 3.51
N VAL A 132 -16.10 16.23 2.21
CA VAL A 132 -16.50 17.23 1.20
C VAL A 132 -17.67 16.66 0.40
N PRO A 133 -18.84 17.31 0.41
CA PRO A 133 -19.98 16.86 -0.37
C PRO A 133 -19.73 17.01 -1.87
N LYS A 134 -20.38 16.17 -2.68
CA LYS A 134 -20.42 16.34 -4.13
C LYS A 134 -21.00 17.70 -4.51
N THR A 135 -20.52 18.27 -5.61
CA THR A 135 -20.97 19.57 -6.12
C THR A 135 -21.85 19.47 -7.36
N GLY A 136 -21.96 18.27 -7.94
CA GLY A 136 -22.86 17.95 -9.04
C GLY A 136 -23.40 16.53 -8.97
N SER A 137 -23.92 16.05 -10.08
CA SER A 137 -24.46 14.70 -10.30
C SER A 137 -23.95 14.16 -11.62
N GLY A 138 -23.79 12.85 -11.74
CA GLY A 138 -23.24 12.27 -12.96
C GLY A 138 -22.81 10.82 -12.81
N ALA A 139 -21.83 10.43 -13.63
CA ALA A 139 -21.39 9.05 -13.73
C ALA A 139 -20.80 8.49 -12.44
N LEU A 140 -20.55 9.28 -11.40
CA LEU A 140 -19.98 8.86 -10.11
C LEU A 140 -20.95 9.08 -8.94
N ASP A 141 -22.24 9.27 -9.20
CA ASP A 141 -23.24 9.38 -8.13
C ASP A 141 -23.23 8.16 -7.20
N GLY A 142 -23.19 8.43 -5.89
CA GLY A 142 -23.13 7.39 -4.85
C GLY A 142 -21.72 6.90 -4.54
N GLU A 143 -20.72 7.30 -5.32
CA GLU A 143 -19.33 6.92 -5.08
C GLU A 143 -18.65 7.84 -4.06
N THR A 144 -17.68 7.28 -3.33
CA THR A 144 -16.90 8.01 -2.33
C THR A 144 -15.40 7.93 -2.62
N VAL A 145 -14.68 9.02 -2.31
CA VAL A 145 -13.26 9.17 -2.63
C VAL A 145 -12.40 9.24 -1.36
N ALA A 146 -11.38 8.38 -1.30
CA ALA A 146 -10.23 8.52 -0.41
C ALA A 146 -9.14 9.31 -1.12
N VAL A 147 -8.88 10.54 -0.66
CA VAL A 147 -7.91 11.45 -1.31
C VAL A 147 -6.56 11.32 -0.63
N LYS A 148 -5.52 10.86 -1.33
CA LYS A 148 -4.15 10.81 -0.77
C LYS A 148 -3.73 12.18 -0.25
N ASP A 149 -3.02 12.22 0.88
CA ASP A 149 -2.59 13.45 1.58
C ASP A 149 -1.43 14.20 0.88
N LEU A 150 -1.51 14.30 -0.44
CA LEU A 150 -0.68 15.12 -1.33
C LEU A 150 -1.55 16.05 -2.20
N TYR A 151 -2.86 15.80 -2.26
CA TYR A 151 -3.79 16.58 -3.05
C TYR A 151 -4.39 17.70 -2.21
N ALA A 152 -4.46 18.88 -2.81
CA ALA A 152 -5.21 20.00 -2.28
C ALA A 152 -6.69 19.65 -2.21
N VAL A 153 -7.27 19.86 -1.03
CA VAL A 153 -8.70 19.80 -0.78
C VAL A 153 -9.06 21.12 -0.12
N ALA A 154 -9.94 21.91 -0.75
CA ALA A 154 -10.29 23.24 -0.26
C ALA A 154 -10.66 23.22 1.24
N GLY A 155 -10.09 24.17 1.99
CA GLY A 155 -10.24 24.28 3.45
C GLY A 155 -9.39 23.28 4.26
N GLN A 156 -8.59 22.43 3.63
CA GLN A 156 -7.73 21.45 4.29
C GLN A 156 -6.26 21.71 3.97
N ARG A 157 -5.38 21.43 4.92
CA ARG A 157 -3.92 21.46 4.74
C ARG A 157 -3.44 20.20 4.02
N VAL A 158 -2.38 20.28 3.21
CA VAL A 158 -1.69 19.10 2.66
C VAL A 158 -0.63 18.61 3.65
N GLY A 159 -0.75 17.37 4.13
CA GLY A 159 0.10 16.87 5.20
C GLY A 159 1.35 16.09 4.77
N ALA A 160 1.42 15.62 3.52
CA ALA A 160 2.57 14.87 2.98
C ALA A 160 3.02 13.66 3.83
N GLY A 161 2.17 13.15 4.72
CA GLY A 161 2.56 12.10 5.67
C GLY A 161 3.61 12.52 6.70
N ASN A 162 3.88 13.81 6.89
CA ASN A 162 4.82 14.34 7.88
C ASN A 162 4.11 15.34 8.82
N PRO A 163 4.14 15.13 10.14
CA PRO A 163 3.44 16.00 11.09
C PRO A 163 4.04 17.41 11.20
N GLU A 164 5.35 17.58 11.03
CA GLU A 164 6.00 18.90 11.03
C GLU A 164 5.62 19.68 9.77
N TRP A 165 5.64 19.05 8.60
CA TRP A 165 5.15 19.64 7.35
C TRP A 165 3.71 20.12 7.50
N LEU A 166 2.83 19.24 8.02
CA LEU A 166 1.43 19.55 8.25
C LEU A 166 1.23 20.72 9.23
N HIS A 167 2.10 20.85 10.23
CA HIS A 167 2.05 21.95 11.21
C HIS A 167 2.23 23.31 10.53
N HIS A 168 3.19 23.41 9.59
CA HIS A 168 3.50 24.64 8.84
C HIS A 168 2.65 24.83 7.58
N ALA A 169 1.98 23.79 7.09
CA ALA A 169 1.10 23.87 5.93
C ALA A 169 -0.09 24.80 6.19
N THR A 170 -0.49 25.55 5.17
CA THR A 170 -1.70 26.40 5.21
C THR A 170 -2.88 25.67 4.55
N PRO A 171 -4.13 25.94 4.96
CA PRO A 171 -5.29 25.37 4.28
C PRO A 171 -5.35 25.80 2.82
N GLU A 172 -5.56 24.85 1.91
CA GLU A 172 -5.68 25.11 0.48
C GLU A 172 -6.97 25.86 0.17
N ALA A 173 -6.90 26.86 -0.70
CA ALA A 173 -8.08 27.64 -1.10
C ALA A 173 -8.98 26.88 -2.09
N GLU A 174 -8.39 26.05 -2.92
CA GLU A 174 -9.06 25.34 -4.01
C GLU A 174 -8.76 23.84 -3.96
N HIS A 175 -9.63 23.05 -4.60
CA HIS A 175 -9.37 21.63 -4.80
C HIS A 175 -8.33 21.43 -5.91
N ALA A 176 -7.48 20.41 -5.78
CA ALA A 176 -6.73 19.90 -6.92
C ALA A 176 -7.71 19.55 -8.06
N TRP A 177 -7.29 19.78 -9.31
CA TRP A 177 -8.19 19.69 -10.47
C TRP A 177 -8.96 18.35 -10.53
N VAL A 178 -8.27 17.24 -10.31
CA VAL A 178 -8.90 15.90 -10.34
C VAL A 178 -9.91 15.71 -9.21
N VAL A 179 -9.67 16.28 -8.02
CA VAL A 179 -10.63 16.25 -6.91
C VAL A 179 -11.90 17.02 -7.31
N GLN A 180 -11.73 18.20 -7.90
CA GLN A 180 -12.87 18.99 -8.42
C GLN A 180 -13.66 18.20 -9.47
N GLN A 181 -12.99 17.53 -10.43
CA GLN A 181 -13.67 16.73 -11.46
C GLN A 181 -14.48 15.58 -10.88
N LEU A 182 -13.98 14.90 -9.83
CA LEU A 182 -14.72 13.84 -9.15
C LEU A 182 -15.99 14.40 -8.46
N LEU A 183 -15.87 15.56 -7.80
CA LEU A 183 -16.98 16.19 -7.08
C LEU A 183 -18.11 16.65 -8.02
N VAL A 184 -17.78 17.26 -9.16
CA VAL A 184 -18.79 17.74 -10.13
C VAL A 184 -19.50 16.57 -10.83
N ASN A 185 -18.84 15.41 -10.96
CA ASN A 185 -19.41 14.21 -11.58
C ASN A 185 -20.12 13.28 -10.59
N GLY A 186 -20.36 13.73 -9.35
CA GLY A 186 -21.27 13.07 -8.41
C GLY A 186 -20.61 12.33 -7.25
N ALA A 187 -19.28 12.22 -7.21
CA ALA A 187 -18.57 11.58 -6.10
C ALA A 187 -18.44 12.55 -4.91
N ALA A 188 -18.39 12.02 -3.68
CA ALA A 188 -18.11 12.80 -2.47
C ALA A 188 -16.77 12.39 -1.85
N VAL A 189 -16.01 13.33 -1.27
CA VAL A 189 -14.77 12.99 -0.56
C VAL A 189 -15.14 12.43 0.81
N ARG A 190 -14.79 11.16 1.06
CA ARG A 190 -14.93 10.52 2.37
C ARG A 190 -13.91 11.07 3.36
N GLY A 191 -12.68 11.27 2.91
CA GLY A 191 -11.60 11.69 3.77
C GLY A 191 -10.28 11.91 3.04
N ILE A 192 -9.31 12.42 3.78
CA ILE A 192 -7.92 12.54 3.35
C ILE A 192 -7.16 11.35 3.92
N ALA A 193 -6.67 10.50 3.04
CA ALA A 193 -6.00 9.25 3.34
C ALA A 193 -4.49 9.45 3.52
N ARG A 194 -3.90 8.70 4.44
CA ARG A 194 -2.45 8.73 4.72
C ARG A 194 -1.64 8.29 3.49
N THR A 195 -0.40 8.77 3.47
CA THR A 195 0.62 8.48 2.46
C THR A 195 1.91 8.12 3.17
N ASP A 196 2.80 7.42 2.45
CA ASP A 196 4.21 7.40 2.83
C ASP A 196 4.74 8.83 2.79
N GLU A 197 5.65 9.13 3.72
CA GLU A 197 6.21 10.47 3.93
C GLU A 197 6.83 11.03 2.63
N PHE A 198 6.37 12.23 2.23
CA PHE A 198 6.67 12.90 0.96
C PHE A 198 6.50 12.04 -0.30
N ALA A 199 5.67 11.00 -0.23
CA ALA A 199 5.53 9.98 -1.26
C ALA A 199 6.81 9.18 -1.57
N TYR A 200 7.89 9.34 -0.81
CA TYR A 200 9.23 8.86 -1.18
C TYR A 200 9.50 7.41 -0.72
N SER A 201 8.51 6.54 -0.85
CA SER A 201 8.58 5.12 -0.53
C SER A 201 7.58 4.30 -1.36
N LEU A 202 7.70 2.97 -1.28
CA LEU A 202 6.80 1.99 -1.90
C LEU A 202 6.21 1.00 -0.88
N ALA A 203 6.59 1.11 0.39
CA ALA A 203 6.27 0.10 1.39
C ALA A 203 4.86 0.26 1.94
N GLY A 204 4.34 1.49 2.02
CA GLY A 204 3.11 1.74 2.75
C GLY A 204 3.34 1.98 4.25
N THR A 205 4.59 2.14 4.67
CA THR A 205 4.97 2.37 6.06
C THR A 205 5.27 3.84 6.28
N ASN A 206 4.85 4.37 7.42
CA ASN A 206 5.13 5.74 7.82
C ASN A 206 5.60 5.76 9.28
N ALA A 207 6.76 6.35 9.57
CA ALA A 207 7.34 6.36 10.91
C ALA A 207 6.46 7.07 11.96
N HIS A 208 5.63 8.03 11.53
CA HIS A 208 4.78 8.84 12.40
C HIS A 208 3.40 8.23 12.62
N HIS A 209 2.93 7.43 11.66
CA HIS A 209 1.53 7.00 11.59
C HIS A 209 1.37 5.49 11.51
N GLY A 210 2.45 4.72 11.36
CA GLY A 210 2.42 3.27 11.17
C GLY A 210 2.03 2.85 9.77
N THR A 211 1.62 1.59 9.63
CA THR A 211 1.24 0.96 8.36
C THR A 211 -0.27 0.74 8.30
N PRO A 212 -0.96 1.22 7.25
CA PRO A 212 -2.37 0.89 7.02
C PRO A 212 -2.59 -0.63 6.94
N PRO A 213 -3.75 -1.14 7.38
CA PRO A 213 -4.05 -2.57 7.28
C PRO A 213 -4.22 -3.00 5.82
N ASN A 214 -3.78 -4.22 5.51
CA ASN A 214 -4.02 -4.90 4.24
C ASN A 214 -4.99 -6.08 4.47
N PRO A 215 -6.30 -5.94 4.18
CA PRO A 215 -7.27 -7.00 4.46
C PRO A 215 -7.13 -8.23 3.54
N LYS A 216 -6.51 -8.06 2.37
CA LYS A 216 -6.29 -9.16 1.42
C LYS A 216 -5.01 -9.94 1.71
N ALA A 217 -4.10 -9.36 2.47
CA ALA A 217 -2.88 -10.00 2.91
C ALA A 217 -2.59 -9.62 4.39
N PRO A 218 -3.29 -10.23 5.35
CA PRO A 218 -3.07 -10.05 6.78
C PRO A 218 -1.59 -10.01 7.20
N HIS A 219 -1.25 -9.08 8.08
CA HIS A 219 0.09 -8.90 8.66
C HIS A 219 1.21 -8.59 7.65
N ARG A 220 0.84 -8.21 6.42
CA ARG A 220 1.75 -7.74 5.38
C ARG A 220 1.52 -6.26 5.11
N ILE A 221 2.53 -5.60 4.55
CA ILE A 221 2.46 -4.18 4.28
C ILE A 221 1.36 -3.87 3.24
N SER A 222 0.83 -2.65 3.29
CA SER A 222 -0.21 -2.19 2.37
C SER A 222 0.31 -1.89 0.96
N GLY A 223 1.62 -1.73 0.80
CA GLY A 223 2.21 -1.08 -0.36
C GLY A 223 2.00 0.43 -0.31
N GLY A 224 2.79 1.18 -1.07
CA GLY A 224 2.79 2.63 -1.02
C GLY A 224 3.35 3.29 -2.29
N SER A 225 3.38 4.62 -2.36
CA SER A 225 3.05 5.54 -1.27
C SER A 225 1.56 5.87 -1.11
N SER A 226 0.68 5.42 -2.00
CA SER A 226 -0.78 5.66 -1.90
C SER A 226 -1.48 4.67 -0.94
N SER A 227 -0.86 4.45 0.22
CA SER A 227 -1.13 3.35 1.15
C SER A 227 -2.48 3.46 1.87
N GLY A 228 -2.81 4.65 2.37
CA GLY A 228 -4.12 4.91 2.97
C GLY A 228 -5.25 4.81 1.95
N SER A 229 -5.07 5.38 0.75
CA SER A 229 -6.08 5.33 -0.32
C SER A 229 -6.41 3.91 -0.73
N ALA A 230 -5.39 3.07 -0.94
CA ALA A 230 -5.58 1.66 -1.29
C ALA A 230 -6.29 0.89 -0.17
N SER A 231 -5.87 1.08 1.08
CA SER A 231 -6.47 0.39 2.23
C SER A 231 -7.92 0.82 2.47
N ALA A 232 -8.24 2.10 2.27
CA ALA A 232 -9.62 2.59 2.33
C ALA A 232 -10.53 1.91 1.29
N VAL A 233 -10.03 1.72 0.06
CA VAL A 233 -10.78 1.02 -1.00
C VAL A 233 -10.91 -0.47 -0.72
N SER A 234 -9.82 -1.13 -0.31
CA SER A 234 -9.79 -2.57 -0.04
C SER A 234 -10.69 -2.96 1.15
N MET A 235 -10.78 -2.10 2.17
CA MET A 235 -11.65 -2.26 3.33
C MET A 235 -13.12 -1.84 3.07
N GLY A 236 -13.43 -1.27 1.90
CA GLY A 236 -14.77 -0.77 1.60
C GLY A 236 -15.14 0.56 2.27
N HIS A 237 -14.18 1.29 2.85
CA HIS A 237 -14.40 2.61 3.44
C HIS A 237 -14.61 3.71 2.38
N ALA A 238 -14.10 3.49 1.17
CA ALA A 238 -14.31 4.35 0.01
C ALA A 238 -14.45 3.50 -1.27
N SER A 239 -15.03 4.06 -2.33
CA SER A 239 -15.11 3.41 -3.64
C SER A 239 -13.87 3.65 -4.49
N ILE A 240 -13.33 4.88 -4.44
CA ILE A 240 -12.23 5.36 -5.28
C ILE A 240 -11.07 5.79 -4.37
N GLY A 241 -9.87 5.29 -4.64
CA GLY A 241 -8.65 5.70 -3.94
C GLY A 241 -7.81 6.56 -4.87
N LEU A 242 -7.80 7.88 -4.68
CA LEU A 242 -6.95 8.77 -5.46
C LEU A 242 -5.52 8.71 -4.92
N GLY A 243 -4.52 8.64 -5.81
CA GLY A 243 -3.12 8.58 -5.44
C GLY A 243 -2.19 9.10 -6.52
N THR A 244 -0.89 8.97 -6.31
CA THR A 244 0.14 9.37 -7.28
C THR A 244 1.03 8.17 -7.58
N ASP A 245 1.61 8.11 -8.77
CA ASP A 245 2.58 7.11 -9.19
C ASP A 245 3.81 7.82 -9.76
N THR A 246 4.94 7.76 -9.03
CA THR A 246 6.25 8.23 -9.52
C THR A 246 7.09 7.03 -9.95
N GLY A 247 7.20 6.04 -9.06
CA GLY A 247 7.93 4.78 -9.28
C GLY A 247 7.12 3.54 -8.92
N GLY A 248 5.79 3.58 -9.08
CA GLY A 248 4.91 2.45 -8.76
C GLY A 248 3.87 2.72 -7.67
N SER A 249 3.73 3.97 -7.20
CA SER A 249 2.94 4.29 -6.00
C SER A 249 1.42 4.15 -6.14
N ILE A 250 0.91 3.77 -7.33
CA ILE A 250 -0.45 3.23 -7.52
C ILE A 250 -0.40 1.72 -7.74
N ARG A 251 0.49 1.25 -8.62
CA ARG A 251 0.56 -0.16 -9.06
C ARG A 251 0.98 -1.13 -7.97
N VAL A 252 1.91 -0.72 -7.10
CA VAL A 252 2.38 -1.55 -5.97
C VAL A 252 1.28 -1.77 -4.94
N PRO A 253 0.64 -0.72 -4.36
CA PRO A 253 -0.47 -0.96 -3.44
C PRO A 253 -1.68 -1.62 -4.12
N ALA A 254 -1.91 -1.42 -5.42
CA ALA A 254 -2.94 -2.15 -6.16
C ALA A 254 -2.67 -3.67 -6.15
N ALA A 255 -1.46 -4.07 -6.54
CA ALA A 255 -1.04 -5.48 -6.56
C ALA A 255 -1.09 -6.12 -5.17
N TYR A 256 -0.62 -5.42 -4.14
CA TYR A 256 -0.55 -5.94 -2.77
C TYR A 256 -1.91 -6.10 -2.10
N GLN A 257 -2.91 -5.33 -2.54
CA GLN A 257 -4.23 -5.33 -1.94
C GLN A 257 -5.33 -5.88 -2.85
N GLY A 258 -4.96 -6.50 -3.98
CA GLY A 258 -5.91 -7.09 -4.92
C GLY A 258 -6.91 -6.06 -5.46
N LEU A 259 -6.41 -4.90 -5.88
CA LEU A 259 -7.20 -3.81 -6.47
C LEU A 259 -6.83 -3.59 -7.93
N TRP A 260 -7.73 -2.98 -8.66
CA TRP A 260 -7.43 -2.36 -9.94
C TRP A 260 -6.75 -1.01 -9.70
N GLY A 261 -5.77 -0.64 -10.53
CA GLY A 261 -5.12 0.66 -10.43
C GLY A 261 -4.59 1.16 -11.77
N ILE A 262 -4.68 2.46 -12.01
CA ILE A 262 -4.12 3.12 -13.21
C ILE A 262 -3.11 4.17 -12.81
N ARG A 263 -1.89 4.07 -13.36
CA ARG A 263 -0.98 5.20 -13.57
C ARG A 263 -1.34 5.79 -14.93
N THR A 264 -1.70 7.07 -15.01
CA THR A 264 -2.02 7.69 -16.30
C THR A 264 -0.76 8.02 -17.10
N THR A 265 -0.92 8.30 -18.38
CA THR A 265 0.09 9.00 -19.20
C THR A 265 0.56 10.24 -18.44
N HIS A 266 1.88 10.46 -18.43
CA HIS A 266 2.45 11.60 -17.73
C HIS A 266 1.94 12.92 -18.31
N GLY A 267 1.48 13.82 -17.43
CA GLY A 267 0.96 15.14 -17.80
C GLY A 267 -0.46 15.16 -18.36
N VAL A 268 -1.13 14.01 -18.55
CA VAL A 268 -2.48 13.98 -19.13
C VAL A 268 -3.56 14.47 -18.14
N VAL A 269 -3.38 14.15 -16.85
CA VAL A 269 -4.19 14.71 -15.76
C VAL A 269 -3.37 15.83 -15.11
N PRO A 270 -3.93 17.06 -15.00
CA PRO A 270 -3.24 18.17 -14.35
C PRO A 270 -2.82 17.85 -12.91
N THR A 271 -1.57 18.17 -12.57
CA THR A 271 -1.00 18.04 -11.22
C THR A 271 -1.06 19.33 -10.40
N GLY A 272 -1.80 20.35 -10.89
CA GLY A 272 -2.06 21.57 -10.13
C GLY A 272 -2.77 21.25 -8.81
N GLY A 273 -2.23 21.74 -7.70
CA GLY A 273 -2.69 21.40 -6.35
C GLY A 273 -2.26 20.02 -5.87
N VAL A 274 -1.28 19.37 -6.51
CA VAL A 274 -0.68 18.13 -6.01
C VAL A 274 0.75 18.43 -5.57
N LEU A 275 1.08 18.11 -4.32
CA LEU A 275 2.44 18.25 -3.80
C LEU A 275 3.38 17.28 -4.54
N PRO A 276 4.39 17.77 -5.28
CA PRO A 276 5.22 16.92 -6.13
C PRO A 276 6.28 16.17 -5.33
N LEU A 277 6.74 15.05 -5.87
CA LEU A 277 7.97 14.37 -5.47
C LEU A 277 9.04 14.55 -6.54
N ALA A 278 8.74 14.19 -7.78
CA ALA A 278 9.64 14.30 -8.92
C ALA A 278 8.82 14.61 -10.18
N PRO A 279 8.60 15.90 -10.51
CA PRO A 279 7.70 16.32 -11.58
C PRO A 279 7.92 15.64 -12.94
N THR A 280 9.15 15.21 -13.26
CA THR A 280 9.44 14.50 -14.52
C THR A 280 8.75 13.13 -14.62
N PHE A 281 8.35 12.56 -13.48
CA PHE A 281 7.82 11.20 -13.38
C PHE A 281 6.44 11.12 -12.70
N ASP A 282 6.05 12.13 -11.92
CA ASP A 282 4.81 12.12 -11.16
C ASP A 282 3.57 12.06 -12.08
N ALA A 283 2.76 11.02 -11.91
CA ALA A 283 1.48 10.89 -12.57
C ALA A 283 0.36 10.74 -11.54
N VAL A 284 -0.80 11.35 -11.83
CA VAL A 284 -2.04 11.10 -11.09
C VAL A 284 -2.55 9.71 -11.45
N GLY A 285 -3.21 9.06 -10.50
CA GLY A 285 -3.82 7.77 -10.72
C GLY A 285 -4.84 7.46 -9.65
N TRP A 286 -5.59 6.37 -9.85
CA TRP A 286 -6.59 5.95 -8.88
C TRP A 286 -6.68 4.42 -8.80
N LEU A 287 -7.20 3.95 -7.67
CA LEU A 287 -7.48 2.56 -7.36
C LEU A 287 -8.98 2.33 -7.16
N THR A 288 -9.46 1.17 -7.57
CA THR A 288 -10.86 0.73 -7.42
C THR A 288 -10.92 -0.78 -7.18
N ARG A 289 -12.07 -1.29 -6.73
CA ARG A 289 -12.28 -2.74 -6.55
C ARG A 289 -12.61 -3.47 -7.86
N ASP A 290 -13.09 -2.75 -8.86
CA ASP A 290 -13.53 -3.30 -10.15
C ASP A 290 -13.14 -2.39 -11.31
N SER A 291 -12.94 -3.00 -12.49
CA SER A 291 -12.51 -2.30 -13.71
C SER A 291 -13.57 -1.34 -14.26
N SER A 292 -14.86 -1.58 -13.98
CA SER A 292 -15.96 -0.72 -14.44
C SER A 292 -15.90 0.66 -13.79
N LEU A 293 -15.71 0.72 -12.47
CA LEU A 293 -15.50 1.98 -11.76
C LEU A 293 -14.16 2.64 -12.17
N LEU A 294 -13.10 1.86 -12.40
CA LEU A 294 -11.84 2.39 -12.94
C LEU A 294 -12.07 3.15 -14.26
N ALA A 295 -12.85 2.56 -15.18
CA ALA A 295 -13.20 3.13 -16.47
C ALA A 295 -14.17 4.32 -16.37
N ARG A 296 -15.14 4.28 -15.45
CA ARG A 296 -16.04 5.41 -15.16
C ARG A 296 -15.28 6.64 -14.68
N VAL A 297 -14.26 6.47 -13.85
CA VAL A 297 -13.41 7.59 -13.43
C VAL A 297 -12.58 8.10 -14.62
N ALA A 298 -11.98 7.19 -15.41
CA ALA A 298 -11.21 7.54 -16.61
C ALA A 298 -12.00 8.44 -17.57
N SER A 299 -13.24 8.09 -17.89
CA SER A 299 -14.05 8.85 -18.86
C SER A 299 -14.38 10.28 -18.40
N MET A 300 -14.24 10.59 -17.11
CA MET A 300 -14.46 11.93 -16.56
C MET A 300 -13.20 12.79 -16.53
N VAL A 301 -12.03 12.17 -16.41
CA VAL A 301 -10.77 12.89 -16.10
C VAL A 301 -9.70 12.75 -17.18
N LEU A 302 -9.88 11.84 -18.14
CA LEU A 302 -8.95 11.62 -19.24
C LEU A 302 -9.49 12.16 -20.56
N PRO A 303 -8.62 12.71 -21.42
CA PRO A 303 -8.98 13.03 -22.79
C PRO A 303 -9.20 11.75 -23.61
N PRO A 304 -9.81 11.86 -24.81
CA PRO A 304 -9.86 10.76 -25.77
C PRO A 304 -8.46 10.24 -26.11
N ASP A 305 -8.37 8.93 -26.39
CA ASP A 305 -7.10 8.31 -26.79
C ASP A 305 -6.58 8.93 -28.09
N THR A 306 -5.27 9.11 -28.16
CA THR A 306 -4.56 9.63 -29.34
C THR A 306 -3.76 8.55 -30.08
N VAL A 307 -3.65 7.36 -29.48
CA VAL A 307 -2.90 6.22 -30.03
C VAL A 307 -3.70 4.94 -29.79
N ALA A 308 -3.68 4.02 -30.76
CA ALA A 308 -4.29 2.70 -30.60
C ALA A 308 -3.42 1.79 -29.71
N VAL A 309 -4.06 0.82 -29.05
CA VAL A 309 -3.37 -0.29 -28.39
C VAL A 309 -3.32 -1.50 -29.33
N GLY A 310 -2.11 -2.02 -29.53
CA GLY A 310 -1.83 -3.22 -30.31
C GLY A 310 -1.75 -4.47 -29.44
N ASP A 311 -0.99 -5.45 -29.91
CA ASP A 311 -0.89 -6.76 -29.27
C ASP A 311 -0.22 -6.71 -27.89
N VAL A 312 -0.65 -7.60 -26.99
CA VAL A 312 -0.02 -7.80 -25.69
C VAL A 312 1.26 -8.63 -25.85
N VAL A 313 2.37 -8.09 -25.36
CA VAL A 313 3.69 -8.72 -25.40
C VAL A 313 4.26 -8.96 -24.02
N VAL A 314 5.05 -10.03 -23.86
CA VAL A 314 5.64 -10.43 -22.58
C VAL A 314 7.15 -10.59 -22.71
N ALA A 315 7.87 -9.89 -21.83
CA ALA A 315 9.31 -10.05 -21.69
C ALA A 315 9.64 -11.03 -20.56
N LYS A 316 10.23 -12.19 -20.90
CA LYS A 316 10.65 -13.20 -19.92
C LYS A 316 11.67 -12.64 -18.92
N THR A 317 12.57 -11.77 -19.37
CA THR A 317 13.59 -11.12 -18.53
C THR A 317 12.96 -10.23 -17.47
N LEU A 318 11.89 -9.50 -17.79
CA LEU A 318 11.14 -8.70 -16.81
C LEU A 318 10.34 -9.59 -15.85
N THR A 319 9.68 -10.63 -16.38
CA THR A 319 8.91 -11.57 -15.55
C THR A 319 9.80 -12.30 -14.54
N ALA A 320 11.05 -12.58 -14.90
CA ALA A 320 12.04 -13.22 -14.04
C ALA A 320 12.54 -12.34 -12.87
N LEU A 321 12.24 -11.03 -12.88
CA LEU A 321 12.51 -10.17 -11.71
C LEU A 321 11.52 -10.41 -10.56
N ALA A 322 10.40 -11.08 -10.82
CA ALA A 322 9.42 -11.38 -9.81
C ALA A 322 9.65 -12.75 -9.14
N GLU A 323 9.16 -12.87 -7.92
CA GLU A 323 9.07 -14.15 -7.20
C GLU A 323 8.29 -15.18 -8.04
N PRO A 324 8.64 -16.47 -7.96
CA PRO A 324 8.04 -17.51 -8.80
C PRO A 324 6.51 -17.55 -8.74
N GLY A 325 5.92 -17.33 -7.56
CA GLY A 325 4.46 -17.32 -7.39
C GLY A 325 3.78 -16.15 -8.10
N VAL A 326 4.43 -14.99 -8.17
CA VAL A 326 3.93 -13.82 -8.91
C VAL A 326 4.10 -14.03 -10.41
N ALA A 327 5.29 -14.48 -10.84
CA ALA A 327 5.56 -14.80 -12.25
C ALA A 327 4.57 -15.84 -12.82
N ALA A 328 4.25 -16.87 -12.03
CA ALA A 328 3.27 -17.89 -12.41
C ALA A 328 1.86 -17.32 -12.58
N ALA A 329 1.40 -16.47 -11.65
CA ALA A 329 0.08 -15.84 -11.73
C ALA A 329 -0.08 -14.93 -12.97
N LEU A 330 1.01 -14.33 -13.46
CA LEU A 330 1.00 -13.56 -14.70
C LEU A 330 0.88 -14.41 -15.96
N GLY A 331 1.37 -15.65 -15.93
CA GLY A 331 1.34 -16.57 -17.08
C GLY A 331 -0.06 -16.85 -17.60
N GLU A 332 -1.10 -16.62 -16.79
CA GLU A 332 -2.51 -16.82 -17.13
C GLU A 332 -3.02 -15.85 -18.21
N PHE A 333 -2.41 -14.67 -18.36
CA PHE A 333 -2.84 -13.64 -19.31
C PHE A 333 -2.31 -13.87 -20.74
N GLY A 334 -1.32 -14.75 -20.91
CA GLY A 334 -0.66 -14.99 -22.19
C GLY A 334 0.09 -13.77 -22.73
N GLY A 335 0.20 -13.68 -24.05
CA GLY A 335 0.90 -12.62 -24.78
C GLY A 335 2.10 -13.14 -25.60
N THR A 336 2.45 -12.40 -26.64
CA THR A 336 3.51 -12.81 -27.56
C THR A 336 4.88 -12.58 -26.93
N PRO A 337 5.82 -13.55 -26.98
CA PRO A 337 7.17 -13.35 -26.48
C PRO A 337 7.84 -12.15 -27.14
N PHE A 338 8.44 -11.29 -26.32
CA PHE A 338 9.10 -10.07 -26.77
C PHE A 338 10.46 -9.91 -26.10
N GLU A 339 11.46 -9.60 -26.92
CA GLU A 339 12.82 -9.36 -26.45
C GLU A 339 12.91 -7.94 -25.88
N TRP A 340 13.11 -7.86 -24.56
CA TRP A 340 13.34 -6.58 -23.87
C TRP A 340 14.83 -6.33 -23.68
N PRO A 341 15.32 -5.10 -23.90
CA PRO A 341 16.74 -4.79 -23.77
C PRO A 341 17.24 -4.97 -22.33
N ASP A 342 18.57 -5.05 -22.20
CA ASP A 342 19.22 -4.84 -20.91
C ASP A 342 18.92 -3.42 -20.42
N MET A 343 18.44 -3.32 -19.18
CA MET A 343 18.06 -2.07 -18.53
C MET A 343 19.20 -1.51 -17.67
N ALA A 344 20.45 -1.90 -17.93
CA ALA A 344 21.63 -1.40 -17.25
C ALA A 344 21.62 0.13 -17.14
N GLY A 345 21.69 0.62 -15.91
CA GLY A 345 21.69 2.07 -15.61
C GLY A 345 20.33 2.77 -15.71
N TRP A 346 19.26 2.14 -16.17
CA TRP A 346 17.94 2.79 -16.31
C TRP A 346 17.37 3.20 -14.95
N LEU A 347 17.37 2.26 -14.00
CA LEU A 347 16.91 2.54 -12.64
C LEU A 347 17.81 3.57 -11.95
N THR A 348 19.12 3.52 -12.18
CA THR A 348 20.06 4.50 -11.63
C THR A 348 19.76 5.90 -12.15
N ALA A 349 19.60 6.07 -13.48
CA ALA A 349 19.25 7.37 -14.07
C ALA A 349 17.92 7.90 -13.54
N PHE A 350 16.90 7.04 -13.45
CA PHE A 350 15.61 7.38 -12.84
C PHE A 350 15.77 7.84 -11.39
N GLN A 351 16.45 7.05 -10.55
CA GLN A 351 16.60 7.34 -9.12
C GLN A 351 17.44 8.59 -8.86
N THR A 352 18.48 8.84 -9.68
CA THR A 352 19.30 10.06 -9.57
C THR A 352 18.48 11.30 -9.91
N LEU A 353 17.74 11.29 -11.03
CA LEU A 353 16.91 12.43 -11.39
C LEU A 353 15.74 12.62 -10.41
N GLN A 354 15.09 11.54 -9.99
CA GLN A 354 14.02 11.58 -9.00
C GLN A 354 14.52 12.19 -7.68
N ALA A 355 15.67 11.75 -7.18
CA ALA A 355 16.24 12.26 -5.95
C ALA A 355 16.60 13.74 -6.08
N TRP A 356 17.25 14.13 -7.19
CA TRP A 356 17.54 15.54 -7.47
C TRP A 356 16.28 16.39 -7.45
N GLU A 357 15.22 16.01 -8.17
CA GLU A 357 13.97 16.76 -8.21
C GLU A 357 13.28 16.80 -6.84
N ALA A 358 13.30 15.71 -6.08
CA ALA A 358 12.78 15.69 -4.72
C ALA A 358 13.51 16.69 -3.81
N TRP A 359 14.82 16.82 -3.96
CA TRP A 359 15.60 17.85 -3.25
C TRP A 359 15.29 19.26 -3.75
N GLN A 360 15.08 19.47 -5.05
CA GLN A 360 14.70 20.79 -5.56
C GLN A 360 13.32 21.24 -5.03
N VAL A 361 12.39 20.31 -4.83
CA VAL A 361 11.05 20.62 -4.31
C VAL A 361 11.08 20.85 -2.80
N HIS A 362 11.74 19.97 -2.04
CA HIS A 362 11.60 19.92 -0.57
C HIS A 362 12.85 20.38 0.18
N GLY A 363 13.98 20.51 -0.48
CA GLY A 363 15.29 20.71 0.14
C GLY A 363 15.42 22.01 0.93
N GLU A 364 14.80 23.10 0.46
CA GLU A 364 14.77 24.35 1.21
C GLU A 364 14.05 24.17 2.57
N TRP A 365 12.91 23.48 2.57
CA TRP A 365 12.17 23.21 3.79
C TRP A 365 12.90 22.20 4.69
N LEU A 366 13.57 21.21 4.10
CA LEU A 366 14.27 20.14 4.80
C LEU A 366 15.66 20.51 5.31
N ALA A 367 16.27 21.61 4.83
CA ALA A 367 17.66 21.98 5.14
C ALA A 367 17.99 21.88 6.64
N ASP A 368 17.07 22.36 7.50
CA ASP A 368 17.21 22.32 8.96
C ASP A 368 16.18 21.39 9.65
N ARG A 369 15.51 20.51 8.88
CA ARG A 369 14.40 19.66 9.36
C ARG A 369 14.52 18.19 8.99
N MET A 370 15.69 17.74 8.53
CA MET A 370 15.94 16.32 8.26
C MET A 370 15.63 15.46 9.48
N ASP A 371 15.86 15.97 10.71
CA ASP A 371 15.53 15.37 12.00
C ASP A 371 14.06 14.96 12.15
N THR A 372 13.15 15.58 11.41
CA THR A 372 11.71 15.28 11.42
C THR A 372 11.29 14.13 10.52
N LEU A 373 12.20 13.60 9.69
CA LEU A 373 11.93 12.50 8.78
C LEU A 373 12.11 11.13 9.44
N GLY A 374 11.30 10.16 9.02
CA GLY A 374 11.53 8.74 9.30
C GLY A 374 12.86 8.27 8.70
N ALA A 375 13.54 7.32 9.35
CA ALA A 375 14.91 6.91 9.00
C ALA A 375 15.10 6.56 7.51
N ASP A 376 14.20 5.78 6.94
CA ASP A 376 14.28 5.35 5.53
C ASP A 376 14.13 6.53 4.55
N VAL A 377 13.25 7.49 4.87
CA VAL A 377 12.96 8.65 4.01
C VAL A 377 14.06 9.69 4.17
N ARG A 378 14.56 9.90 5.40
CA ARG A 378 15.76 10.68 5.68
C ARG A 378 16.94 10.22 4.85
N SER A 379 17.27 8.92 4.87
CA SER A 379 18.41 8.39 4.12
C SER A 379 18.31 8.70 2.62
N ARG A 380 17.09 8.71 2.05
CA ARG A 380 16.84 9.08 0.66
C ARG A 380 17.03 10.58 0.41
N PHE A 381 16.57 11.44 1.31
CA PHE A 381 16.77 12.89 1.21
C PHE A 381 18.21 13.33 1.50
N GLU A 382 18.94 12.65 2.39
CA GLU A 382 20.38 12.84 2.57
C GLU A 382 21.14 12.53 1.28
N ARG A 383 20.85 11.38 0.65
CA ARG A 383 21.38 11.05 -0.68
C ARG A 383 20.98 12.08 -1.73
N ALA A 384 19.72 12.53 -1.71
CA ALA A 384 19.22 13.52 -2.64
C ALA A 384 19.97 14.86 -2.53
N SER A 385 20.26 15.30 -1.31
CA SER A 385 20.98 16.54 -1.03
C SER A 385 22.43 16.52 -1.52
N SER A 386 23.04 15.34 -1.66
CA SER A 386 24.40 15.18 -2.17
C SER A 386 24.51 15.11 -3.69
N ILE A 387 23.40 14.99 -4.42
CA ILE A 387 23.43 14.90 -5.88
C ILE A 387 23.82 16.27 -6.44
N THR A 388 24.83 16.28 -7.31
CA THR A 388 25.29 17.49 -7.98
C THR A 388 24.44 17.83 -9.20
N SER A 389 24.45 19.11 -9.60
CA SER A 389 23.80 19.55 -10.85
C SER A 389 24.31 18.80 -12.08
N ASP A 390 25.59 18.42 -12.09
CA ASP A 390 26.21 17.67 -13.19
C ASP A 390 25.72 16.22 -13.26
N GLU A 391 25.58 15.56 -12.11
CA GLU A 391 24.98 14.22 -12.03
C GLU A 391 23.52 14.24 -12.45
N ALA A 392 22.76 15.24 -11.98
CA ALA A 392 21.38 15.43 -12.37
C ALA A 392 21.23 15.71 -13.88
N ALA A 393 22.10 16.53 -14.46
CA ALA A 393 22.10 16.83 -15.88
C ALA A 393 22.44 15.60 -16.74
N ARG A 394 23.37 14.74 -16.29
CA ARG A 394 23.65 13.44 -16.93
C ARG A 394 22.44 12.52 -16.84
N ALA A 395 21.86 12.37 -15.65
CA ALA A 395 20.68 11.55 -15.42
C ALA A 395 19.49 12.02 -16.27
N ALA A 396 19.26 13.32 -16.43
CA ALA A 396 18.21 13.88 -17.29
C ALA A 396 18.42 13.55 -18.78
N LYS A 397 19.67 13.59 -19.27
CA LYS A 397 20.00 13.16 -20.62
C LYS A 397 19.74 11.66 -20.81
N ASP A 398 20.14 10.84 -19.84
CA ASP A 398 19.89 9.40 -19.88
C ASP A 398 18.41 9.07 -19.84
N VAL A 399 17.64 9.70 -18.94
CA VAL A 399 16.18 9.54 -18.85
C VAL A 399 15.51 9.90 -20.18
N THR A 400 15.93 10.99 -20.83
CA THR A 400 15.40 11.39 -22.15
C THR A 400 15.70 10.34 -23.21
N ARG A 401 16.95 9.86 -23.27
CA ARG A 401 17.36 8.80 -24.22
C ARG A 401 16.59 7.50 -23.98
N ILE A 402 16.49 7.06 -22.73
CA ILE A 402 15.79 5.83 -22.34
C ILE A 402 14.30 5.95 -22.63
N ARG A 403 13.68 7.11 -22.38
CA ARG A 403 12.27 7.37 -22.73
C ARG A 403 12.00 7.14 -24.21
N LEU A 404 12.87 7.66 -25.08
CA LEU A 404 12.75 7.44 -26.53
C LEU A 404 12.91 5.95 -26.88
N GLU A 405 13.91 5.29 -26.31
CA GLU A 405 14.16 3.87 -26.53
C GLU A 405 12.97 2.99 -26.10
N ILE A 406 12.40 3.24 -24.91
CA ILE A 406 11.20 2.53 -24.43
C ILE A 406 10.04 2.70 -25.42
N ARG A 407 9.76 3.94 -25.82
CA ARG A 407 8.63 4.27 -26.72
C ARG A 407 8.81 3.68 -28.10
N GLU A 408 10.01 3.74 -28.67
CA GLU A 408 10.32 3.19 -29.99
C GLU A 408 10.18 1.66 -30.00
N ARG A 409 10.70 0.97 -28.98
CA ARG A 409 10.61 -0.48 -28.89
C ARG A 409 9.18 -0.96 -28.67
N LEU A 410 8.43 -0.26 -27.82
CA LEU A 410 7.06 -0.62 -27.51
C LEU A 410 6.14 -0.35 -28.70
N GLY A 411 6.29 0.79 -29.37
CA GLY A 411 5.42 1.18 -30.48
C GLY A 411 3.97 1.31 -30.02
N ASP A 412 3.07 0.59 -30.67
CA ASP A 412 1.65 0.44 -30.30
C ASP A 412 1.38 -0.75 -29.37
N ARG A 413 2.36 -1.63 -29.13
CA ARG A 413 2.20 -2.85 -28.33
C ARG A 413 1.94 -2.54 -26.87
N VAL A 414 1.40 -3.52 -26.15
CA VAL A 414 1.15 -3.43 -24.71
C VAL A 414 2.07 -4.41 -23.98
N LEU A 415 2.97 -3.88 -23.16
CA LEU A 415 3.89 -4.70 -22.38
C LEU A 415 3.21 -5.23 -21.12
N LEU A 416 3.09 -6.54 -20.99
CA LEU A 416 2.67 -7.21 -19.76
C LEU A 416 3.89 -7.55 -18.89
N LEU A 417 3.87 -7.07 -17.65
CA LEU A 417 4.91 -7.28 -16.63
C LEU A 417 4.32 -7.32 -15.21
N PRO A 418 5.04 -7.83 -14.19
CA PRO A 418 4.57 -7.80 -12.81
C PRO A 418 4.40 -6.38 -12.26
N SER A 419 3.26 -6.07 -11.65
CA SER A 419 3.01 -4.76 -10.99
C SER A 419 3.92 -4.51 -9.79
N ALA A 420 4.35 -5.59 -9.14
CA ALA A 420 5.39 -5.63 -8.10
C ALA A 420 6.16 -6.95 -8.25
N SER A 421 7.41 -6.98 -7.78
CA SER A 421 8.26 -8.18 -7.89
C SER A 421 7.89 -9.29 -6.89
N SER A 422 7.01 -9.03 -5.92
CA SER A 422 6.64 -9.98 -4.88
C SER A 422 5.16 -9.85 -4.54
N VAL A 423 4.65 -10.75 -3.72
CA VAL A 423 3.47 -10.47 -2.89
C VAL A 423 3.83 -9.46 -1.81
N ALA A 424 2.84 -8.86 -1.12
CA ALA A 424 3.11 -7.91 -0.04
C ALA A 424 4.05 -8.50 1.03
N PRO A 425 5.24 -7.93 1.30
CA PRO A 425 6.12 -8.42 2.36
C PRO A 425 5.49 -8.32 3.76
N PRO A 426 5.87 -9.20 4.72
CA PRO A 426 5.45 -9.05 6.11
C PRO A 426 5.86 -7.67 6.68
N VAL A 427 5.04 -7.10 7.58
CA VAL A 427 5.30 -5.76 8.16
C VAL A 427 6.63 -5.65 8.90
N ASN A 428 7.15 -6.78 9.42
CA ASN A 428 8.35 -6.83 10.27
C ASN A 428 9.59 -7.38 9.54
N ASP A 429 9.50 -7.72 8.26
CA ASP A 429 10.63 -8.26 7.53
C ASP A 429 11.58 -7.12 7.18
N THR A 430 12.80 -7.10 7.71
CA THR A 430 13.83 -6.10 7.40
C THR A 430 14.92 -6.63 6.46
N GLY A 431 14.95 -7.93 6.20
CA GLY A 431 16.06 -8.59 5.50
C GLY A 431 15.91 -8.63 3.99
N ALA A 432 14.68 -8.75 3.49
CA ALA A 432 14.40 -8.91 2.04
C ALA A 432 13.84 -7.65 1.36
N LEU A 433 13.47 -6.61 2.13
CA LEU A 433 12.74 -5.44 1.61
C LEU A 433 13.51 -4.67 0.54
N ASP A 434 14.83 -4.52 0.68
CA ASP A 434 15.61 -3.74 -0.28
C ASP A 434 15.73 -4.45 -1.63
N ALA A 435 15.97 -5.76 -1.64
CA ALA A 435 16.03 -6.54 -2.89
C ALA A 435 14.68 -6.54 -3.60
N VAL A 436 13.59 -6.78 -2.87
CA VAL A 436 12.21 -6.71 -3.38
C VAL A 436 11.91 -5.31 -3.93
N ARG A 437 12.28 -4.27 -3.19
CA ARG A 437 12.09 -2.88 -3.63
C ARG A 437 12.87 -2.59 -4.91
N GLN A 438 14.13 -3.00 -5.01
CA GLN A 438 14.96 -2.78 -6.20
C GLN A 438 14.36 -3.49 -7.42
N ALA A 439 14.00 -4.77 -7.31
CA ALA A 439 13.36 -5.52 -8.39
C ALA A 439 12.01 -4.91 -8.79
N THR A 440 11.18 -4.51 -7.82
CA THR A 440 9.94 -3.78 -8.08
C THR A 440 10.20 -2.46 -8.81
N MET A 441 11.20 -1.69 -8.40
CA MET A 441 11.52 -0.42 -9.07
C MET A 441 12.07 -0.61 -10.49
N GLN A 442 12.80 -1.70 -10.78
CA GLN A 442 13.23 -2.03 -12.15
C GLN A 442 12.02 -2.29 -13.07
N LEU A 443 10.96 -2.90 -12.55
CA LEU A 443 9.71 -3.11 -13.27
C LEU A 443 8.92 -1.81 -13.43
N THR A 444 8.74 -1.06 -12.34
CA THR A 444 7.83 0.08 -12.33
C THR A 444 8.42 1.33 -12.97
N CYS A 445 9.75 1.49 -13.02
CA CYS A 445 10.41 2.65 -13.63
C CYS A 445 10.23 2.70 -15.15
N ILE A 446 9.89 1.60 -15.83
CA ILE A 446 9.65 1.57 -17.29
C ILE A 446 8.54 2.56 -17.66
N ALA A 447 7.36 2.44 -17.02
CA ALA A 447 6.26 3.38 -17.23
C ALA A 447 6.56 4.79 -16.68
N GLY A 448 7.37 4.87 -15.62
CA GLY A 448 7.88 6.12 -15.04
C GLY A 448 8.68 6.95 -16.05
N ILE A 449 9.79 6.38 -16.51
CA ILE A 449 10.71 6.97 -17.49
C ILE A 449 9.98 7.21 -18.81
N GLY A 450 9.24 6.22 -19.31
CA GLY A 450 8.51 6.31 -20.57
C GLY A 450 7.37 7.33 -20.56
N GLY A 451 6.91 7.77 -19.38
CA GLY A 451 5.72 8.60 -19.24
C GLY A 451 4.47 7.90 -19.77
N LEU A 452 4.42 6.57 -19.61
CA LEU A 452 3.42 5.69 -20.20
C LEU A 452 2.28 5.40 -19.20
N PRO A 453 1.05 5.19 -19.70
CA PRO A 453 -0.04 4.68 -18.88
C PRO A 453 0.23 3.22 -18.53
N ALA A 454 -0.17 2.85 -17.32
CA ALA A 454 0.02 1.48 -16.83
C ALA A 454 -1.13 1.05 -15.90
N VAL A 455 -1.83 -0.02 -16.30
CA VAL A 455 -2.97 -0.60 -15.57
C VAL A 455 -2.51 -1.85 -14.81
N SER A 456 -2.71 -1.85 -13.50
CA SER A 456 -2.56 -3.02 -12.64
C SER A 456 -3.89 -3.76 -12.55
N ILE A 457 -3.85 -5.04 -12.94
CA ILE A 457 -4.95 -6.00 -12.86
C ILE A 457 -4.71 -6.88 -11.65
N PRO A 458 -5.67 -7.01 -10.71
CA PRO A 458 -5.50 -7.87 -9.54
C PRO A 458 -5.50 -9.33 -9.94
N VAL A 459 -4.51 -10.08 -9.44
CA VAL A 459 -4.40 -11.53 -9.62
C VAL A 459 -4.13 -12.19 -8.28
N THR A 460 -4.36 -13.50 -8.18
CA THR A 460 -4.10 -14.26 -6.96
C THR A 460 -3.06 -15.33 -7.23
N THR A 461 -2.01 -15.37 -6.41
CA THR A 461 -1.00 -16.42 -6.50
C THR A 461 -1.57 -17.77 -6.07
N ALA A 462 -0.91 -18.87 -6.41
CA ALA A 462 -1.31 -20.21 -5.94
C ALA A 462 -1.37 -20.34 -4.41
N ALA A 463 -0.65 -19.48 -3.67
CA ALA A 463 -0.68 -19.41 -2.21
C ALA A 463 -1.86 -18.57 -1.65
N GLY A 464 -2.77 -18.09 -2.50
CA GLY A 464 -3.92 -17.29 -2.10
C GLY A 464 -3.59 -15.83 -1.77
N LEU A 465 -2.36 -15.38 -2.02
CA LEU A 465 -1.95 -14.00 -1.76
C LEU A 465 -2.14 -13.12 -3.01
N PRO A 466 -2.55 -11.85 -2.85
CA PRO A 466 -2.67 -10.90 -3.96
C PRO A 466 -1.34 -10.62 -4.64
N ALA A 467 -1.40 -10.50 -5.96
CA ALA A 467 -0.36 -9.94 -6.81
C ALA A 467 -1.03 -9.10 -7.92
N GLY A 468 -0.24 -8.56 -8.86
CA GLY A 468 -0.79 -7.75 -9.95
C GLY A 468 -0.10 -7.98 -11.30
N ALA A 469 -0.90 -8.19 -12.34
CA ALA A 469 -0.47 -8.17 -13.74
C ALA A 469 -0.55 -6.73 -14.26
N CYS A 470 0.55 -6.14 -14.70
CA CYS A 470 0.59 -4.76 -15.19
C CYS A 470 0.64 -4.73 -16.71
N LEU A 471 -0.33 -4.06 -17.33
CA LEU A 471 -0.26 -3.68 -18.74
C LEU A 471 0.34 -2.27 -18.85
N VAL A 472 1.39 -2.10 -19.63
CA VAL A 472 2.01 -0.80 -19.95
C VAL A 472 1.78 -0.52 -21.43
N GLY A 473 1.00 0.52 -21.73
CA GLY A 473 0.60 0.86 -23.10
C GLY A 473 1.33 2.08 -23.66
N PRO A 474 1.08 2.45 -24.93
CA PRO A 474 1.57 3.68 -25.53
C PRO A 474 1.07 4.94 -24.80
N ALA A 475 1.86 6.01 -24.79
CA ALA A 475 1.42 7.29 -24.22
C ALA A 475 0.17 7.81 -24.95
N GLY A 476 -0.86 8.21 -24.21
CA GLY A 476 -2.14 8.68 -24.76
C GLY A 476 -3.11 7.57 -25.15
N SER A 477 -2.92 6.34 -24.66
CA SER A 477 -3.83 5.20 -24.88
C SER A 477 -4.57 4.76 -23.61
N ASP A 478 -4.63 5.63 -22.61
CA ASP A 478 -5.08 5.33 -21.25
C ASP A 478 -6.47 4.65 -21.20
N GLN A 479 -7.46 5.13 -21.95
CA GLN A 479 -8.82 4.56 -21.90
C GLN A 479 -8.86 3.20 -22.60
N ALA A 480 -8.26 3.09 -23.79
CA ALA A 480 -8.11 1.84 -24.51
C ALA A 480 -7.35 0.78 -23.70
N LEU A 481 -6.32 1.18 -22.95
CA LEU A 481 -5.55 0.29 -22.08
C LEU A 481 -6.40 -0.25 -20.93
N ILE A 482 -7.25 0.60 -20.31
CA ILE A 482 -8.21 0.17 -19.28
C ILE A 482 -9.22 -0.82 -19.88
N ALA A 483 -9.75 -0.53 -21.07
CA ALA A 483 -10.70 -1.41 -21.75
C ALA A 483 -10.08 -2.78 -22.09
N LEU A 484 -8.84 -2.79 -22.61
CA LEU A 484 -8.09 -4.01 -22.87
C LEU A 484 -7.87 -4.81 -21.58
N ALA A 485 -7.43 -4.14 -20.50
CA ALA A 485 -7.21 -4.78 -19.20
C ALA A 485 -8.48 -5.44 -18.65
N ALA A 486 -9.63 -4.74 -18.74
CA ALA A 486 -10.92 -5.28 -18.32
C ALA A 486 -11.33 -6.52 -19.14
N GLY A 487 -11.06 -6.53 -20.44
CA GLY A 487 -11.38 -7.65 -21.32
C GLY A 487 -10.59 -8.93 -21.06
N LEU A 488 -9.40 -8.83 -20.43
CA LEU A 488 -8.55 -10.00 -20.14
C LEU A 488 -9.03 -10.84 -18.94
N VAL A 489 -9.88 -10.29 -18.06
CA VAL A 489 -10.27 -10.96 -16.81
C VAL A 489 -11.63 -11.66 -16.90
N GLY A 490 -12.33 -11.52 -18.04
CA GLY A 490 -13.73 -11.95 -18.17
C GLY A 490 -14.70 -11.11 -17.32
N PRO A 491 -16.02 -11.20 -17.55
CA PRO A 491 -17.03 -10.47 -16.79
C PRO A 491 -17.18 -10.92 -15.33
#